data_AF-A0A7X9HFH7-F1
#
_entry.id   AF-A0A7X9HFH7-F1
#
_cell.length_a   1.000
_cell.length_b   1.000
_cell.length_c   1.000
_cell.angle_alpha   90.00
_cell.angle_beta   90.00
_cell.angle_gamma   90.00
#
_symmetry.space_group_name_H-M   'P 1'
#
loop_
_entity.id
_entity.type
_entity.pdbx_description
1 polymer ?
#
loop_
_entity_poly.entity_id
_entity_poly.type
_entity_poly.pdbx_seq_one_letter_code
_entity_poly.pdbx_strand_id
1 'polypeptide(L)'
;MKERVAIVGIGVTGFSSVSPSLSFKELTYTAAVKAYHEAGLHPKEIDSFITASEDFMEGYSIFDEYVPDQMGAVMRPVQTVTADFIQALGIGCMMINTGRFRTIAVEAHSKASNVKTLNEVKAFALDPVYIRPLKENADFLAGLEMKRFLEETGNTEEQCAEVIVKNKANALNNPYAAHAASLTIDDVLSSPPISLPLKELDAAKPADGAIMIVLASEKEAKALCKKPIWIRGISWFSGQGNPWCRDFAYADYAQLAAQKAFAMAGIANPLK
;
A
#
# COMPACT_ATOMS: atom_id res chain seq x y z
N MET A 1 19.41 10.12 7.84
CA MET A 1 18.36 10.99 8.43
C MET A 1 19.01 11.79 9.55
N LYS A 2 18.78 13.10 9.65
CA LYS A 2 19.39 13.94 10.71
C LYS A 2 18.68 13.74 12.05
N GLU A 3 17.37 13.47 12.02
CA GLU A 3 16.55 13.13 13.19
C GLU A 3 15.85 11.78 12.96
N ARG A 4 15.68 10.97 14.01
CA ARG A 4 14.91 9.72 13.90
C ARG A 4 13.42 10.02 13.84
N VAL A 5 12.70 9.26 13.02
CA VAL A 5 11.24 9.36 12.90
C VAL A 5 10.63 8.06 13.38
N ALA A 6 9.49 8.15 14.06
CA ALA A 6 8.76 6.99 14.53
C ALA A 6 7.27 7.07 14.21
N ILE A 7 6.65 5.90 14.10
CA ILE A 7 5.19 5.78 14.14
C ILE A 7 4.79 5.73 15.62
N VAL A 8 3.86 6.62 16.00
CA VAL A 8 3.38 6.78 17.38
C VAL A 8 1.91 6.43 17.55
N GLY A 9 1.16 6.26 16.45
CA GLY A 9 -0.20 5.76 16.48
C GLY A 9 -0.58 5.16 15.13
N ILE A 10 -1.44 4.14 15.17
CA ILE A 10 -1.93 3.39 14.03
C ILE A 10 -3.44 3.23 14.19
N GLY A 11 -4.16 3.49 13.12
CA GLY A 11 -5.60 3.32 13.06
C GLY A 11 -5.98 2.54 11.82
N VAL A 12 -6.75 1.48 12.02
CA VAL A 12 -7.26 0.64 10.92
C VAL A 12 -8.76 0.48 11.11
N THR A 13 -9.53 0.74 10.07
CA THR A 13 -10.99 0.56 10.11
C THR A 13 -11.37 -0.92 10.09
N GLY A 14 -10.51 -1.75 9.52
CA GLY A 14 -10.77 -3.12 9.10
C GLY A 14 -10.95 -3.15 7.59
N PHE A 15 -10.93 -4.35 7.02
CA PHE A 15 -11.17 -4.53 5.59
C PHE A 15 -12.38 -5.41 5.35
N SER A 16 -13.21 -5.03 4.40
CA SER A 16 -14.32 -5.84 3.91
C SER A 16 -14.25 -5.95 2.39
N SER A 17 -14.81 -7.03 1.84
CA SER A 17 -14.89 -7.18 0.37
C SER A 17 -15.75 -6.08 -0.26
N VAL A 18 -16.82 -5.69 0.43
CA VAL A 18 -17.71 -4.58 0.08
C VAL A 18 -18.21 -3.89 1.35
N SER A 19 -18.45 -2.57 1.29
CA SER A 19 -19.05 -1.79 2.38
C SER A 19 -20.08 -0.79 1.86
N PRO A 20 -21.25 -1.24 1.36
CA PRO A 20 -22.20 -0.36 0.66
C PRO A 20 -22.80 0.75 1.55
N SER A 21 -22.80 0.54 2.88
CA SER A 21 -23.33 1.49 3.86
C SER A 21 -22.31 2.52 4.34
N LEU A 22 -21.06 2.45 3.87
CA LEU A 22 -19.98 3.32 4.35
C LEU A 22 -19.35 4.09 3.18
N SER A 23 -19.18 5.39 3.39
CA SER A 23 -18.35 6.26 2.55
C SER A 23 -16.88 6.09 2.89
N PHE A 24 -15.97 6.35 1.92
CA PHE A 24 -14.54 6.45 2.19
C PHE A 24 -14.24 7.45 3.32
N LYS A 25 -15.03 8.53 3.43
CA LYS A 25 -14.91 9.52 4.50
C LYS A 25 -15.13 8.91 5.89
N GLU A 26 -16.11 8.03 6.04
CA GLU A 26 -16.42 7.37 7.31
C GLU A 26 -15.37 6.30 7.65
N LEU A 27 -14.88 5.60 6.62
CA LEU A 27 -13.77 4.66 6.76
C LEU A 27 -12.51 5.39 7.26
N THR A 28 -12.12 6.46 6.58
CA THR A 28 -10.96 7.27 6.95
C THR A 28 -11.13 7.94 8.32
N TYR A 29 -12.32 8.46 8.64
CA TYR A 29 -12.61 9.01 9.97
C TYR A 29 -12.38 7.98 11.07
N THR A 30 -12.87 6.75 10.88
CA THR A 30 -12.71 5.66 11.85
C THR A 30 -11.24 5.31 12.05
N ALA A 31 -10.44 5.27 10.97
CA ALA A 31 -9.00 5.05 11.06
C ALA A 31 -8.32 6.22 11.78
N ALA A 32 -8.67 7.46 11.45
CA ALA A 32 -8.09 8.65 12.05
C ALA A 32 -8.32 8.73 13.57
N VAL A 33 -9.56 8.51 14.02
CA VAL A 33 -9.89 8.49 15.45
C VAL A 33 -9.06 7.45 16.21
N LYS A 34 -8.90 6.24 15.65
CA LYS A 34 -8.08 5.18 16.27
C LYS A 34 -6.60 5.57 16.33
N ALA A 35 -6.05 6.11 15.24
CA ALA A 35 -4.65 6.52 15.15
C ALA A 35 -4.32 7.65 16.14
N TYR A 36 -5.20 8.65 16.24
CA TYR A 36 -5.04 9.77 17.18
C TYR A 36 -5.21 9.36 18.63
N HIS A 37 -6.18 8.47 18.90
CA HIS A 37 -6.36 7.91 20.23
C HIS A 37 -5.11 7.12 20.68
N GLU A 38 -4.53 6.29 19.81
CA GLU A 38 -3.29 5.57 20.13
C GLU A 38 -2.10 6.52 20.29
N ALA A 39 -1.98 7.54 19.44
CA ALA A 39 -0.92 8.55 19.53
C ALA A 39 -1.06 9.48 20.74
N GLY A 40 -2.24 9.56 21.37
CA GLY A 40 -2.53 10.51 22.44
C GLY A 40 -2.54 11.97 21.98
N LEU A 41 -2.91 12.22 20.71
CA LEU A 41 -2.92 13.55 20.10
C LEU A 41 -4.32 13.96 19.66
N HIS A 42 -4.61 15.25 19.76
CA HIS A 42 -5.76 15.85 19.08
C HIS A 42 -5.39 16.18 17.61
N PRO A 43 -6.29 16.04 16.62
CA PRO A 43 -5.98 16.34 15.20
C PRO A 43 -5.38 17.74 14.97
N LYS A 44 -5.79 18.73 15.77
CA LYS A 44 -5.25 20.10 15.72
C LYS A 44 -3.75 20.20 16.07
N GLU A 45 -3.18 19.19 16.71
CA GLU A 45 -1.77 19.11 17.08
C GLU A 45 -0.91 18.46 15.98
N ILE A 46 -1.54 17.96 14.91
CA ILE A 46 -0.85 17.46 13.72
C ILE A 46 -0.42 18.65 12.86
N ASP A 47 0.88 18.71 12.53
CA ASP A 47 1.43 19.83 11.77
C ASP A 47 1.08 19.74 10.26
N SER A 48 0.99 18.53 9.68
CA SER A 48 0.61 18.31 8.27
C SER A 48 0.08 16.89 8.02
N PHE A 49 -0.58 16.70 6.88
CA PHE A 49 -1.22 15.45 6.50
C PHE A 49 -0.83 15.03 5.09
N ILE A 50 -0.78 13.72 4.88
CA ILE A 50 -0.51 13.10 3.59
C ILE A 50 -1.61 12.10 3.30
N THR A 51 -2.25 12.21 2.15
CA THR A 51 -3.17 11.18 1.65
C THR A 51 -2.48 10.41 0.54
N ALA A 52 -2.49 9.08 0.63
CA ALA A 52 -2.00 8.17 -0.39
C ALA A 52 -3.21 7.63 -1.15
N SER A 53 -3.57 8.32 -2.23
CA SER A 53 -4.70 8.00 -3.09
C SER A 53 -4.41 8.44 -4.52
N GLU A 54 -5.29 8.08 -5.46
CA GLU A 54 -5.17 8.42 -6.87
C GLU A 54 -6.56 8.74 -7.45
N ASP A 55 -6.65 9.86 -8.16
CA ASP A 55 -7.88 10.38 -8.77
C ASP A 55 -8.64 9.34 -9.61
N PHE A 56 -7.92 8.44 -10.29
CA PHE A 56 -8.54 7.39 -11.11
C PHE A 56 -9.34 6.37 -10.30
N MET A 57 -8.90 6.07 -9.08
CA MET A 57 -9.61 5.15 -8.18
C MET A 57 -10.84 5.81 -7.56
N GLU A 58 -10.75 7.11 -7.30
CA GLU A 58 -11.80 7.85 -6.60
C GLU A 58 -12.85 8.45 -7.56
N GLY A 59 -12.48 8.67 -8.83
CA GLY A 59 -13.38 9.20 -9.87
C GLY A 59 -13.54 10.72 -9.84
N TYR A 60 -12.68 11.43 -9.10
CA TYR A 60 -12.67 12.89 -9.01
C TYR A 60 -11.26 13.40 -9.25
N SER A 61 -11.12 14.47 -10.04
CA SER A 61 -9.85 15.19 -10.15
C SER A 61 -9.57 15.97 -8.88
N ILE A 62 -8.29 16.03 -8.47
CA ILE A 62 -7.86 16.74 -7.26
C ILE A 62 -8.56 16.17 -6.02
N PHE A 63 -8.52 14.84 -5.90
CA PHE A 63 -9.29 14.13 -4.89
C PHE A 63 -8.93 14.56 -3.44
N ASP A 64 -7.71 15.06 -3.20
CA ASP A 64 -7.32 15.57 -1.88
C ASP A 64 -8.23 16.64 -1.32
N GLU A 65 -8.94 17.42 -2.13
CA GLU A 65 -9.87 18.44 -1.61
C GLU A 65 -10.97 17.83 -0.73
N TYR A 66 -11.26 16.53 -0.89
CA TYR A 66 -12.28 15.81 -0.13
C TYR A 66 -11.74 15.03 1.07
N VAL A 67 -10.43 15.08 1.33
CA VAL A 67 -9.78 14.35 2.41
C VAL A 67 -9.69 15.09 3.77
N PRO A 68 -9.54 16.44 3.83
CA PRO A 68 -9.24 17.15 5.07
C PRO A 68 -10.22 16.95 6.22
N ASP A 69 -11.53 16.91 5.93
CA ASP A 69 -12.58 16.95 6.97
C ASP A 69 -12.48 15.76 7.93
N GLN A 70 -12.46 14.55 7.38
CA GLN A 70 -12.44 13.31 8.17
C GLN A 70 -11.10 13.05 8.85
N MET A 71 -10.01 13.63 8.35
CA MET A 71 -8.71 13.55 9.01
C MET A 71 -8.54 14.60 10.12
N GLY A 72 -9.38 15.63 10.15
CA GLY A 72 -9.22 16.78 11.04
C GLY A 72 -8.14 17.77 10.56
N ALA A 73 -7.89 17.83 9.26
CA ALA A 73 -6.86 18.66 8.62
C ALA A 73 -7.35 20.06 8.18
N VAL A 74 -8.53 20.48 8.64
CA VAL A 74 -9.10 21.79 8.32
C VAL A 74 -8.10 22.91 8.65
N MET A 75 -7.80 23.77 7.67
CA MET A 75 -6.80 24.86 7.77
C MET A 75 -5.36 24.38 8.04
N ARG A 76 -5.04 23.11 7.74
CA ARG A 76 -3.68 22.55 7.81
C ARG A 76 -3.21 22.13 6.41
N PRO A 77 -1.88 22.06 6.18
CA PRO A 77 -1.36 21.58 4.91
C PRO A 77 -1.67 20.09 4.71
N VAL A 78 -2.29 19.78 3.58
CA VAL A 78 -2.55 18.42 3.09
C VAL A 78 -1.89 18.29 1.72
N GLN A 79 -1.34 17.11 1.42
CA GLN A 79 -0.81 16.79 0.11
C GLN A 79 -1.16 15.35 -0.28
N THR A 80 -1.34 15.13 -1.57
CA THR A 80 -1.55 13.80 -2.16
C THR A 80 -0.24 13.19 -2.62
N VAL A 81 -0.09 11.90 -2.34
CA VAL A 81 0.93 11.03 -2.94
C VAL A 81 0.18 9.96 -3.72
N THR A 82 0.60 9.68 -4.95
CA THR A 82 -0.10 8.79 -5.89
C THR A 82 -0.11 7.35 -5.39
N ALA A 83 -1.21 6.97 -4.72
CA ALA A 83 -1.62 5.62 -4.27
C ALA A 83 -0.57 4.69 -3.60
N ASP A 84 0.63 5.18 -3.27
CA ASP A 84 1.70 4.39 -2.65
C ASP A 84 1.96 4.86 -1.20
N PHE A 85 1.54 4.02 -0.25
CA PHE A 85 1.68 4.32 1.17
C PHE A 85 3.14 4.32 1.65
N ILE A 86 4.04 3.55 1.03
CA ILE A 86 5.48 3.55 1.38
C ILE A 86 6.11 4.87 0.95
N GLN A 87 5.75 5.38 -0.23
CA GLN A 87 6.20 6.69 -0.67
C GLN A 87 5.64 7.80 0.23
N ALA A 88 4.37 7.73 0.60
CA ALA A 88 3.75 8.68 1.53
C ALA A 88 4.45 8.67 2.91
N LEU A 89 4.77 7.49 3.43
CA LEU A 89 5.58 7.30 4.65
C LEU A 89 6.97 7.94 4.51
N GLY A 90 7.63 7.73 3.37
CA GLY A 90 8.94 8.31 3.06
C GLY A 90 8.91 9.82 3.00
N ILE A 91 7.89 10.39 2.34
CA ILE A 91 7.68 11.84 2.25
C ILE A 91 7.42 12.43 3.64
N GLY A 92 6.59 11.78 4.47
CA GLY A 92 6.40 12.18 5.87
C GLY A 92 7.71 12.19 6.67
N CYS A 93 8.54 11.16 6.50
CA CYS A 93 9.87 11.12 7.13
C CYS A 93 10.77 12.27 6.65
N MET A 94 10.75 12.58 5.35
CA MET A 94 11.55 13.67 4.77
C MET A 94 11.05 15.03 5.27
N MET A 95 9.74 15.24 5.36
CA MET A 95 9.15 16.46 5.90
C MET A 95 9.56 16.71 7.35
N ILE A 96 9.49 15.69 8.22
CA ILE A 96 9.96 15.83 9.61
C ILE A 96 11.46 16.16 9.64
N ASN A 97 12.27 15.51 8.79
CA ASN A 97 13.70 15.77 8.70
C ASN A 97 14.06 17.20 8.21
N THR A 98 13.11 17.98 7.69
CA THR A 98 13.34 19.41 7.40
C THR A 98 13.43 20.26 8.67
N GLY A 99 12.96 19.74 9.81
CA GLY A 99 12.83 20.48 11.08
C GLY A 99 11.63 21.44 11.13
N ARG A 100 10.80 21.48 10.07
CA ARG A 100 9.61 22.35 9.99
C ARG A 100 8.33 21.68 10.50
N PHE A 101 8.32 20.35 10.55
CA PHE A 101 7.18 19.53 10.98
C PHE A 101 7.64 18.59 12.07
N ARG A 102 6.82 18.43 13.11
CA ARG A 102 7.10 17.54 14.24
C ARG A 102 6.18 16.32 14.21
N THR A 103 4.95 16.49 13.73
CA THR A 103 3.93 15.43 13.64
C THR A 103 3.28 15.44 12.26
N ILE A 104 3.14 14.26 11.65
CA ILE A 104 2.51 14.10 10.33
C ILE A 104 1.56 12.92 10.37
N ALA A 105 0.31 13.10 9.94
CA ALA A 105 -0.62 12.00 9.73
C ALA A 105 -0.54 11.53 8.26
N VAL A 106 -0.40 10.22 8.06
CA VAL A 106 -0.39 9.61 6.72
C VAL A 106 -1.57 8.66 6.62
N GLU A 107 -2.38 8.86 5.58
CA GLU A 107 -3.65 8.20 5.36
C GLU A 107 -3.62 7.45 4.04
N ALA A 108 -4.26 6.29 4.00
CA ALA A 108 -4.62 5.59 2.79
C ALA A 108 -5.97 4.93 2.98
N HIS A 109 -6.76 4.89 1.93
CA HIS A 109 -7.99 4.12 1.89
C HIS A 109 -8.13 3.41 0.56
N SER A 110 -9.06 2.48 0.54
CA SER A 110 -9.61 1.92 -0.67
C SER A 110 -11.12 1.91 -0.54
N LYS A 111 -11.78 2.40 -1.58
CA LYS A 111 -13.22 2.23 -1.78
C LYS A 111 -13.50 1.53 -3.11
N ALA A 112 -12.67 0.54 -3.42
CA ALA A 112 -12.70 -0.19 -4.68
C ALA A 112 -14.07 -0.82 -4.99
N SER A 113 -14.91 -1.12 -3.98
CA SER A 113 -16.28 -1.60 -4.21
C SER A 113 -17.15 -0.65 -5.03
N ASN A 114 -16.82 0.65 -5.05
CA ASN A 114 -17.56 1.67 -5.80
C ASN A 114 -17.12 1.74 -7.28
N VAL A 115 -15.99 1.12 -7.62
CA VAL A 115 -15.43 1.17 -8.98
C VAL A 115 -16.06 0.07 -9.83
N LYS A 116 -17.01 0.45 -10.70
CA LYS A 116 -17.70 -0.51 -11.58
C LYS A 116 -16.79 -1.12 -12.65
N THR A 117 -15.84 -0.35 -13.16
CA THR A 117 -14.96 -0.74 -14.26
C THR A 117 -13.50 -0.79 -13.81
N LEU A 118 -13.23 -1.46 -12.69
CA LEU A 118 -11.88 -1.51 -12.08
C LEU A 118 -10.81 -2.00 -13.07
N ASN A 119 -11.14 -2.95 -13.95
CA ASN A 119 -10.22 -3.44 -14.97
C ASN A 119 -9.86 -2.37 -16.02
N GLU A 120 -10.77 -1.45 -16.33
CA GLU A 120 -10.48 -0.30 -17.19
C GLU A 120 -9.59 0.71 -16.47
N VAL A 121 -9.83 0.94 -15.18
CA VAL A 121 -8.96 1.77 -14.33
C VAL A 121 -7.55 1.21 -14.28
N LYS A 122 -7.40 -0.12 -14.08
CA LYS A 122 -6.09 -0.80 -14.13
C LYS A 122 -5.35 -0.62 -15.47
N ALA A 123 -6.06 -0.42 -16.58
CA ALA A 123 -5.43 -0.18 -17.88
C ALA A 123 -4.72 1.18 -17.95
N PHE A 124 -5.04 2.13 -17.05
CA PHE A 124 -4.34 3.41 -16.96
C PHE A 124 -2.91 3.29 -16.41
N ALA A 125 -2.58 2.18 -15.72
CA ALA A 125 -1.21 1.86 -15.34
C ALA A 125 -0.31 1.51 -16.54
N LEU A 126 -0.91 1.20 -17.70
CA LEU A 126 -0.19 0.83 -18.91
C LEU A 126 0.12 2.06 -19.77
N ASP A 127 1.22 1.97 -20.53
CA ASP A 127 1.64 2.99 -21.50
C ASP A 127 0.47 3.33 -22.47
N PRO A 128 0.08 4.61 -22.56
CA PRO A 128 -1.10 5.02 -23.31
C PRO A 128 -0.94 4.92 -24.84
N VAL A 129 0.29 4.85 -25.35
CA VAL A 129 0.60 4.88 -26.79
C VAL A 129 0.77 3.49 -27.35
N TYR A 130 1.50 2.62 -26.66
CA TYR A 130 1.95 1.34 -27.20
C TYR A 130 1.20 0.14 -26.62
N ILE A 131 0.76 0.20 -25.36
CA ILE A 131 0.18 -0.96 -24.67
C ILE A 131 -1.33 -0.82 -24.49
N ARG A 132 -1.81 0.34 -24.03
CA ARG A 132 -3.25 0.57 -23.80
C ARG A 132 -4.14 0.33 -25.03
N PRO A 133 -3.70 0.60 -26.27
CA PRO A 133 -4.49 0.24 -27.47
C PRO A 133 -4.76 -1.26 -27.65
N LEU A 134 -4.02 -2.13 -26.95
CA LEU A 134 -4.27 -3.58 -26.93
C LEU A 134 -5.53 -3.95 -26.13
N LYS A 135 -6.10 -3.01 -25.37
CA LYS A 135 -7.28 -3.20 -24.51
C LYS A 135 -7.07 -4.24 -23.40
N GLU A 136 -5.84 -4.34 -22.93
CA GLU A 136 -5.43 -5.15 -21.78
C GLU A 136 -5.22 -4.29 -20.52
N ASN A 137 -5.01 -4.93 -19.37
CA ASN A 137 -4.74 -4.25 -18.09
C ASN A 137 -3.48 -4.78 -17.39
N ALA A 138 -3.18 -4.29 -16.19
CA ALA A 138 -1.98 -4.69 -15.44
C ALA A 138 -1.89 -6.21 -15.17
N ASP A 139 -3.02 -6.92 -15.04
CA ASP A 139 -3.04 -8.37 -14.78
C ASP A 139 -2.54 -9.16 -16.01
N PHE A 140 -2.71 -8.61 -17.23
CA PHE A 140 -2.11 -9.19 -18.46
C PHE A 140 -0.59 -9.24 -18.36
N LEU A 141 0.03 -8.12 -17.97
CA LEU A 141 1.48 -8.02 -17.77
C LEU A 141 1.97 -8.92 -16.63
N ALA A 142 1.20 -9.05 -15.55
CA ALA A 142 1.51 -9.96 -14.46
C ALA A 142 1.51 -11.44 -14.90
N GLY A 143 0.63 -11.82 -15.83
CA GLY A 143 0.67 -13.15 -16.46
C GLY A 143 1.97 -13.40 -17.24
N LEU A 144 2.44 -12.40 -18.01
CA LEU A 144 3.72 -12.49 -18.71
C LEU A 144 4.91 -12.56 -17.74
N GLU A 145 4.86 -11.81 -16.63
CA GLU A 145 5.86 -11.86 -15.56
C GLU A 145 5.91 -13.24 -14.93
N MET A 146 4.75 -13.78 -14.52
CA MET A 146 4.67 -15.12 -13.95
C MET A 146 5.20 -16.17 -14.93
N LYS A 147 4.83 -16.10 -16.21
CA LYS A 147 5.33 -17.01 -17.24
C LYS A 147 6.85 -16.99 -17.32
N ARG A 148 7.45 -15.81 -17.39
CA ARG A 148 8.91 -15.65 -17.52
C ARG A 148 9.63 -16.08 -16.24
N PHE A 149 9.10 -15.73 -15.09
CA PHE A 149 9.62 -16.15 -13.79
C PHE A 149 9.71 -17.68 -13.67
N LEU A 150 8.65 -18.41 -14.02
CA LEU A 150 8.64 -19.87 -13.96
C LEU A 150 9.69 -20.48 -14.91
N GLU A 151 9.79 -19.95 -16.14
CA GLU A 151 10.77 -20.42 -17.13
C GLU A 151 12.22 -20.19 -16.71
N GLU A 152 12.54 -19.00 -16.17
CA GLU A 152 13.92 -18.65 -15.81
C GLU A 152 14.39 -19.27 -14.50
N THR A 153 13.49 -19.39 -13.53
CA THR A 153 13.86 -19.85 -12.18
C THR A 153 13.65 -21.35 -11.98
N GLY A 154 12.85 -21.99 -12.84
CA GLY A 154 12.44 -23.38 -12.69
C GLY A 154 11.45 -23.61 -11.54
N ASN A 155 10.91 -22.54 -10.93
CA ASN A 155 9.79 -22.66 -9.99
C ASN A 155 8.54 -23.18 -10.70
N THR A 156 7.63 -23.79 -9.95
CA THR A 156 6.40 -24.38 -10.47
C THR A 156 5.15 -23.59 -10.05
N GLU A 157 4.03 -23.80 -10.75
CA GLU A 157 2.74 -23.19 -10.37
C GLU A 157 2.31 -23.67 -8.97
N GLU A 158 2.63 -24.90 -8.59
CA GLU A 158 2.38 -25.46 -7.25
C GLU A 158 3.11 -24.65 -6.17
N GLN A 159 4.38 -24.28 -6.40
CA GLN A 159 5.16 -23.47 -5.45
C GLN A 159 4.60 -22.05 -5.33
N CYS A 160 4.10 -21.48 -6.44
CA CYS A 160 3.35 -20.22 -6.37
C CYS A 160 2.06 -20.36 -5.56
N ALA A 161 1.32 -21.46 -5.77
CA ALA A 161 0.08 -21.75 -5.04
C ALA A 161 0.29 -21.95 -3.54
N GLU A 162 1.44 -22.50 -3.10
CA GLU A 162 1.80 -22.60 -1.69
C GLU A 162 1.80 -21.23 -0.98
N VAL A 163 2.21 -20.17 -1.68
CA VAL A 163 2.19 -18.80 -1.16
C VAL A 163 0.75 -18.35 -0.90
N ILE A 164 -0.16 -18.66 -1.82
CA ILE A 164 -1.59 -18.31 -1.70
C ILE A 164 -2.24 -19.07 -0.54
N VAL A 165 -2.05 -20.39 -0.47
CA VAL A 165 -2.58 -21.23 0.61
C VAL A 165 -2.10 -20.73 1.97
N LYS A 166 -0.79 -20.46 2.11
CA LYS A 166 -0.21 -19.90 3.33
C LYS A 166 -0.82 -18.54 3.68
N ASN A 167 -0.92 -17.62 2.72
CA ASN A 167 -1.46 -16.28 2.98
C ASN A 167 -2.93 -16.31 3.38
N LYS A 168 -3.75 -17.17 2.75
CA LYS A 168 -5.17 -17.35 3.06
C LYS A 168 -5.39 -18.00 4.43
N ALA A 169 -4.57 -18.99 4.78
CA ALA A 169 -4.56 -19.59 6.11
C ALA A 169 -4.17 -18.57 7.20
N ASN A 170 -3.14 -17.76 6.97
CA ASN A 170 -2.76 -16.69 7.90
C ASN A 170 -3.88 -15.66 8.08
N ALA A 171 -4.62 -15.35 7.00
CA ALA A 171 -5.73 -14.42 7.05
C ALA A 171 -6.88 -14.88 7.95
N LEU A 172 -7.06 -16.20 8.18
CA LEU A 172 -8.06 -16.71 9.13
C LEU A 172 -7.81 -16.26 10.58
N ASN A 173 -6.57 -15.94 10.92
CA ASN A 173 -6.18 -15.46 12.26
C ASN A 173 -6.13 -13.92 12.34
N ASN A 174 -6.45 -13.21 11.27
CA ASN A 174 -6.42 -11.75 11.23
C ASN A 174 -7.85 -11.18 11.30
N PRO A 175 -8.23 -10.48 12.38
CA PRO A 175 -9.58 -9.92 12.52
C PRO A 175 -9.91 -8.83 11.49
N TYR A 176 -8.92 -8.31 10.77
CA TYR A 176 -9.11 -7.30 9.72
C TYR A 176 -9.15 -7.88 8.31
N ALA A 177 -8.94 -9.18 8.11
CA ALA A 177 -8.85 -9.75 6.76
C ALA A 177 -10.20 -9.79 6.03
N ALA A 178 -10.27 -9.18 4.84
CA ALA A 178 -11.48 -9.18 4.01
C ALA A 178 -11.76 -10.52 3.30
N HIS A 179 -10.70 -11.29 3.00
CA HIS A 179 -10.75 -12.45 2.10
C HIS A 179 -10.05 -13.67 2.68
N ALA A 180 -10.28 -13.96 3.97
CA ALA A 180 -9.75 -15.15 4.63
C ALA A 180 -10.42 -16.43 4.08
N ALA A 181 -9.64 -17.48 3.87
CA ALA A 181 -10.15 -18.76 3.38
C ALA A 181 -9.21 -19.91 3.76
N SER A 182 -9.74 -21.12 3.84
CA SER A 182 -8.94 -22.34 3.87
C SER A 182 -8.97 -22.93 2.47
N LEU A 183 -7.84 -22.89 1.77
CA LEU A 183 -7.69 -23.39 0.39
C LEU A 183 -6.64 -24.49 0.33
N THR A 184 -6.78 -25.38 -0.64
CA THR A 184 -5.75 -26.34 -1.04
C THR A 184 -4.98 -25.83 -2.27
N ILE A 185 -3.85 -26.48 -2.59
CA ILE A 185 -3.10 -26.17 -3.81
C ILE A 185 -3.98 -26.44 -5.05
N ASP A 186 -4.73 -27.54 -5.05
CA ASP A 186 -5.63 -27.90 -6.15
C ASP A 186 -6.72 -26.86 -6.39
N ASP A 187 -7.26 -26.24 -5.32
CA ASP A 187 -8.22 -25.14 -5.46
C ASP A 187 -7.61 -23.94 -6.21
N VAL A 188 -6.34 -23.61 -5.93
CA VAL A 188 -5.63 -22.52 -6.60
C VAL A 188 -5.35 -22.86 -8.06
N LEU A 189 -4.82 -24.06 -8.32
CA LEU A 189 -4.46 -24.51 -9.67
C LEU A 189 -5.66 -24.70 -10.58
N SER A 190 -6.82 -25.04 -10.04
CA SER A 190 -8.07 -25.21 -10.80
C SER A 190 -8.86 -23.91 -10.98
N SER A 191 -8.41 -22.80 -10.39
CA SER A 191 -9.11 -21.52 -10.52
C SER A 191 -9.06 -20.96 -11.96
N PRO A 192 -10.05 -20.14 -12.36
CA PRO A 192 -10.12 -19.62 -13.72
C PRO A 192 -8.87 -18.81 -14.11
N PRO A 193 -8.38 -18.93 -15.35
CA PRO A 193 -7.25 -18.13 -15.81
C PRO A 193 -7.65 -16.65 -15.99
N ILE A 194 -6.74 -15.75 -15.63
CA ILE A 194 -6.82 -14.32 -16.00
C ILE A 194 -5.90 -14.06 -17.19
N SER A 195 -4.62 -14.41 -17.08
CA SER A 195 -3.60 -14.25 -18.12
C SER A 195 -2.59 -15.37 -17.94
N LEU A 196 -2.75 -16.48 -18.68
CA LEU A 196 -2.02 -17.72 -18.42
C LEU A 196 -0.50 -17.48 -18.29
N PRO A 197 0.15 -18.01 -17.23
CA PRO A 197 -0.35 -18.96 -16.24
C PRO A 197 -1.04 -18.34 -15.00
N LEU A 198 -1.18 -17.01 -14.93
CA LEU A 198 -1.83 -16.32 -13.81
C LEU A 198 -3.34 -16.62 -13.75
N LYS A 199 -3.82 -17.05 -12.59
CA LYS A 199 -5.22 -17.42 -12.32
C LYS A 199 -5.88 -16.50 -11.30
N GLU A 200 -7.20 -16.61 -11.16
CA GLU A 200 -7.99 -15.73 -10.31
C GLU A 200 -7.54 -15.72 -8.85
N LEU A 201 -7.13 -16.88 -8.32
CA LEU A 201 -6.69 -16.98 -6.93
C LEU A 201 -5.24 -16.49 -6.70
N ASP A 202 -4.45 -16.31 -7.76
CA ASP A 202 -3.14 -15.67 -7.69
C ASP A 202 -3.27 -14.14 -7.54
N ALA A 203 -4.34 -13.57 -8.10
CA ALA A 203 -4.58 -12.13 -8.09
C ALA A 203 -5.19 -11.64 -6.76
N ALA A 204 -4.69 -10.49 -6.28
CA ALA A 204 -5.25 -9.84 -5.10
C ALA A 204 -6.68 -9.33 -5.36
N LYS A 205 -7.62 -9.71 -4.48
CA LYS A 205 -9.00 -9.20 -4.53
C LYS A 205 -9.09 -7.84 -3.85
N PRO A 206 -9.81 -6.86 -4.43
CA PRO A 206 -9.99 -5.55 -3.82
C PRO A 206 -10.74 -5.67 -2.49
N ALA A 207 -10.47 -4.74 -1.59
CA ALA A 207 -11.16 -4.62 -0.32
C ALA A 207 -11.35 -3.16 0.03
N ASP A 208 -12.49 -2.84 0.62
CA ASP A 208 -12.73 -1.52 1.18
C ASP A 208 -12.09 -1.43 2.57
N GLY A 209 -11.52 -0.27 2.89
CA GLY A 209 -10.97 0.01 4.21
C GLY A 209 -10.13 1.28 4.22
N ALA A 210 -9.67 1.66 5.40
CA ALA A 210 -8.75 2.78 5.57
C ALA A 210 -7.73 2.49 6.68
N ILE A 211 -6.54 3.03 6.49
CA ILE A 211 -5.44 3.05 7.44
C ILE A 211 -4.99 4.51 7.63
N MET A 212 -4.70 4.86 8.87
CA MET A 212 -3.97 6.07 9.20
C MET A 212 -2.82 5.74 10.15
N ILE A 213 -1.67 6.36 9.93
CA ILE A 213 -0.55 6.35 10.88
C ILE A 213 -0.16 7.77 11.25
N VAL A 214 0.32 7.94 12.48
CA VAL A 214 0.89 9.21 12.94
C VAL A 214 2.39 9.06 13.08
N LEU A 215 3.13 9.86 12.32
CA LEU A 215 4.56 10.02 12.39
C LEU A 215 4.92 11.14 13.35
N ALA A 216 5.98 10.95 14.11
CA ALA A 216 6.52 11.95 15.01
C ALA A 216 8.05 12.02 14.92
N SER A 217 8.58 13.22 15.10
CA SER A 217 10.01 13.47 15.29
C SER A 217 10.50 12.77 16.56
N GLU A 218 11.80 12.57 16.70
CA GLU A 218 12.37 11.80 17.82
C GLU A 218 11.97 12.37 19.19
N LYS A 219 11.98 13.71 19.29
CA LYS A 219 11.60 14.41 20.51
C LYS A 219 10.14 14.17 20.87
N GLU A 220 9.23 14.38 19.91
CA GLU A 220 7.80 14.19 20.14
C GLU A 220 7.46 12.71 20.38
N ALA A 221 8.06 11.79 19.62
CA ALA A 221 7.83 10.36 19.78
C ALA A 221 8.16 9.86 21.19
N LYS A 222 9.28 10.33 21.78
CA LYS A 222 9.67 10.01 23.16
C LYS A 222 8.73 10.62 24.20
N ALA A 223 8.07 11.73 23.90
CA ALA A 223 7.11 12.39 24.79
C ALA A 223 5.73 11.71 24.73
N LEU A 224 5.30 11.29 23.52
CA LEU A 224 3.97 10.76 23.28
C LEU A 224 3.82 9.29 23.69
N CYS A 225 4.81 8.43 23.41
CA CYS A 225 4.69 7.02 23.72
C CYS A 225 5.98 6.38 24.24
N LYS A 226 5.83 5.37 25.11
CA LYS A 226 6.97 4.67 25.74
C LYS A 226 7.71 3.75 24.78
N LYS A 227 7.02 3.24 23.74
CA LYS A 227 7.54 2.25 22.78
C LYS A 227 7.21 2.67 21.34
N PRO A 228 7.82 3.76 20.83
CA PRO A 228 7.62 4.19 19.46
C PRO A 228 8.19 3.17 18.46
N ILE A 229 7.54 3.04 17.30
CA ILE A 229 8.01 2.17 16.21
C ILE A 229 8.95 2.98 15.32
N TRP A 230 10.25 2.80 15.52
CA TRP A 230 11.29 3.56 14.81
C TRP A 230 11.43 3.13 13.35
N ILE A 231 11.38 4.10 12.44
CA ILE A 231 11.65 3.90 11.01
C ILE A 231 13.16 3.92 10.82
N ARG A 232 13.77 2.73 10.74
CA ARG A 232 15.23 2.59 10.62
C ARG A 232 15.74 2.77 9.20
N GLY A 233 14.94 2.43 8.20
CA GLY A 233 15.29 2.54 6.79
C GLY A 233 14.05 2.52 5.93
N ILE A 234 14.05 3.34 4.89
CA ILE A 234 12.97 3.44 3.92
C ILE A 234 13.56 3.82 2.57
N SER A 235 13.19 3.10 1.52
CA SER A 235 13.57 3.46 0.17
C SER A 235 12.62 2.82 -0.85
N TRP A 236 12.56 3.41 -2.03
CA TRP A 236 11.82 2.94 -3.18
C TRP A 236 12.62 3.25 -4.45
N PHE A 237 12.37 2.48 -5.50
CA PHE A 237 12.98 2.64 -6.81
C PHE A 237 11.90 2.45 -7.87
N SER A 238 11.98 3.24 -8.95
CA SER A 238 11.13 3.06 -10.12
C SER A 238 11.77 2.07 -11.08
N GLY A 239 10.99 1.07 -11.50
CA GLY A 239 11.40 0.13 -12.54
C GLY A 239 11.16 0.67 -13.96
N GLN A 240 11.49 -0.15 -14.96
CA GLN A 240 11.19 0.14 -16.36
C GLN A 240 9.69 -0.05 -16.62
N GLY A 241 8.99 1.04 -16.95
CA GLY A 241 7.55 0.99 -17.25
C GLY A 241 7.22 0.37 -18.62
N ASN A 242 8.20 0.29 -19.52
CA ASN A 242 8.01 -0.26 -20.85
C ASN A 242 8.34 -1.77 -20.87
N PRO A 243 7.40 -2.66 -21.27
CA PRO A 243 7.61 -4.10 -21.30
C PRO A 243 8.77 -4.53 -22.18
N TRP A 244 9.10 -3.82 -23.27
CA TRP A 244 10.17 -4.26 -24.17
C TRP A 244 11.57 -4.15 -23.56
N CYS A 245 11.73 -3.35 -22.49
CA CYS A 245 13.02 -3.04 -21.89
C CYS A 245 13.14 -3.53 -20.43
N ARG A 246 12.11 -4.21 -19.92
CA ARG A 246 12.06 -4.66 -18.53
C ARG A 246 12.41 -6.14 -18.39
N ASP A 247 13.03 -6.50 -17.28
CA ASP A 247 13.10 -7.88 -16.84
C ASP A 247 11.72 -8.31 -16.31
N PHE A 248 11.25 -9.47 -16.76
CA PHE A 248 9.95 -10.03 -16.34
C PHE A 248 10.10 -11.11 -15.27
N ALA A 249 11.29 -11.68 -15.09
CA ALA A 249 11.55 -12.71 -14.08
C ALA A 249 11.98 -12.10 -12.74
N TYR A 250 12.71 -10.98 -12.76
CA TYR A 250 13.29 -10.38 -11.56
C TYR A 250 12.80 -8.96 -11.30
N ALA A 251 12.48 -8.69 -10.03
CA ALA A 251 12.07 -7.37 -9.55
C ALA A 251 13.27 -6.57 -9.05
N ASP A 252 14.15 -6.13 -9.95
CA ASP A 252 15.38 -5.40 -9.62
C ASP A 252 15.13 -4.16 -8.77
N TYR A 253 14.05 -3.43 -9.05
CA TYR A 253 13.64 -2.25 -8.28
C TYR A 253 13.36 -2.60 -6.80
N ALA A 254 12.76 -3.76 -6.53
CA ALA A 254 12.49 -4.23 -5.18
C ALA A 254 13.79 -4.66 -4.49
N GLN A 255 14.70 -5.31 -5.21
CA GLN A 255 16.02 -5.69 -4.68
C GLN A 255 16.84 -4.45 -4.29
N LEU A 256 16.91 -3.44 -5.17
CA LEU A 256 17.59 -2.16 -4.90
C LEU A 256 16.96 -1.42 -3.72
N ALA A 257 15.62 -1.40 -3.66
CA ALA A 257 14.89 -0.79 -2.56
C ALA A 257 15.20 -1.47 -1.22
N ALA A 258 15.22 -2.79 -1.19
CA ALA A 258 15.56 -3.58 -0.01
C ALA A 258 17.01 -3.33 0.43
N GLN A 259 17.98 -3.41 -0.49
CA GLN A 259 19.40 -3.18 -0.20
C GLN A 259 19.63 -1.80 0.43
N LYS A 260 19.04 -0.75 -0.14
CA LYS A 260 19.19 0.61 0.39
C LYS A 260 18.47 0.79 1.73
N ALA A 261 17.29 0.23 1.90
CA ALA A 261 16.56 0.27 3.18
C ALA A 261 17.34 -0.45 4.29
N PHE A 262 17.90 -1.64 4.01
CA PHE A 262 18.74 -2.38 4.95
C PHE A 262 20.04 -1.64 5.29
N ALA A 263 20.71 -1.06 4.29
CA ALA A 263 21.90 -0.24 4.51
C ALA A 263 21.59 0.98 5.41
N MET A 264 20.47 1.68 5.16
CA MET A 264 20.01 2.78 6.02
C MET A 264 19.71 2.31 7.45
N ALA A 265 19.13 1.12 7.59
CA ALA A 265 18.82 0.53 8.89
C ALA A 265 20.05 -0.03 9.61
N GLY A 266 21.20 -0.17 8.95
CA GLY A 266 22.38 -0.84 9.49
C GLY A 266 22.19 -2.35 9.65
N ILE A 267 21.38 -2.97 8.78
CA ILE A 267 21.11 -4.42 8.77
C ILE A 267 21.97 -5.05 7.68
N ALA A 268 22.92 -5.91 8.06
CA ALA A 268 23.78 -6.62 7.11
C ALA A 268 23.22 -7.98 6.69
N ASN A 269 22.45 -8.64 7.57
CA ASN A 269 21.80 -9.91 7.28
C ASN A 269 20.37 -9.89 7.85
N PRO A 270 19.33 -9.83 7.02
CA PRO A 270 17.94 -9.75 7.48
C PRO A 270 17.39 -11.08 8.02
N LEU A 271 18.09 -12.20 7.83
CA LEU A 271 17.68 -13.53 8.31
C LEU A 271 18.22 -13.86 9.73
N LYS A 272 19.04 -12.98 10.31
CA LYS A 272 19.62 -13.13 11.66
C LYS A 272 19.09 -12.04 12.58
#